data_AF-A0A2V5LK25-F1
#
_entry.id   AF-A0A2V5LK25-F1
#
_cell.length_a   1.000
_cell.length_b   1.000
_cell.length_c   1.000
_cell.angle_alpha   90.00
_cell.angle_beta   90.00
_cell.angle_gamma   90.00
#
_symmetry.space_group_name_H-M   'P 1'
#
loop_
_entity.id
_entity.type
_entity.pdbx_description
1 polymer ?
#
loop_
_entity_poly.entity_id
_entity_poly.type
_entity_poly.pdbx_seq_one_letter_code
_entity_poly.pdbx_strand_id
1 'polypeptide(L)'
;IEDAEAIRREVPGVIGVSEEVVSTTQVAAGNQNWFTRIYGESADYFDIRQWPLADGVPFTAQDVRSANKVCVIGGTTATQI
;
A
#
# COMPACT_ATOMS: atom_id res chain seq x y z
N ILE A 1 -14.82 -0.86 -0.37
CA ILE A 1 -14.58 0.48 -0.98
C ILE A 1 -15.69 1.44 -0.57
N GLU A 2 -16.97 1.09 -0.76
CA GLU A 2 -18.11 1.97 -0.43
C GLU A 2 -18.04 2.59 0.99
N ASP A 3 -17.75 1.79 2.02
CA ASP A 3 -17.63 2.32 3.39
C ASP A 3 -16.48 3.34 3.54
N ALA A 4 -15.33 3.09 2.91
CA ALA A 4 -14.18 4.00 2.94
C ALA A 4 -14.51 5.33 2.23
N GLU A 5 -15.25 5.28 1.12
CA GLU A 5 -15.73 6.47 0.42
C GLU A 5 -16.77 7.24 1.22
N ALA A 6 -17.71 6.52 1.87
CA ALA A 6 -18.70 7.13 2.76
C ALA A 6 -18.01 7.84 3.93
N ILE A 7 -17.04 7.20 4.58
CA ILE A 7 -16.24 7.81 5.67
C ILE A 7 -15.56 9.08 5.18
N ARG A 8 -14.90 9.04 4.02
CA ARG A 8 -14.22 10.20 3.44
C ARG A 8 -15.20 11.37 3.17
N ARG A 9 -16.43 11.07 2.73
CA ARG A 9 -17.44 12.08 2.36
C ARG A 9 -18.22 12.64 3.54
N GLU A 10 -18.56 11.79 4.50
CA GLU A 10 -19.62 12.06 5.47
C GLU A 10 -19.11 12.34 6.89
N VAL A 11 -17.87 11.98 7.21
CA VAL A 11 -17.30 12.17 8.55
C VAL A 11 -16.48 13.46 8.60
N PRO A 12 -16.93 14.51 9.33
CA PRO A 12 -16.19 15.77 9.41
C PRO A 12 -14.82 15.58 10.07
N GLY A 13 -13.79 16.25 9.53
CA GLY A 13 -12.43 16.23 10.08
C GLY A 13 -11.56 15.07 9.61
N VAL A 14 -12.10 14.11 8.84
CA VAL A 14 -11.29 13.11 8.16
C VAL A 14 -10.52 13.76 7.01
N ILE A 15 -9.19 13.65 7.04
CA ILE A 15 -8.28 14.24 6.05
C ILE A 15 -7.72 13.23 5.04
N GLY A 16 -7.93 11.93 5.26
CA GLY A 16 -7.46 10.85 4.40
C GLY A 16 -8.04 9.51 4.83
N VAL A 17 -8.25 8.61 3.86
CA VAL A 17 -8.75 7.25 4.11
C VAL A 17 -7.99 6.25 3.24
N SER A 18 -7.52 5.16 3.85
CA SER A 18 -6.99 4.00 3.14
C SER A 18 -7.72 2.76 3.61
N GLU A 19 -8.35 2.06 2.67
CA GLU A 19 -8.85 0.72 2.90
C GLU A 19 -7.69 -0.28 2.95
N GLU A 20 -7.59 -1.03 4.04
CA GLU A 20 -6.52 -2.02 4.26
C GLU A 20 -7.06 -3.43 4.03
N VAL A 21 -6.37 -4.20 3.17
CA VAL A 21 -6.55 -5.65 3.05
C VAL A 21 -5.22 -6.33 3.30
N VAL A 22 -5.20 -7.25 4.27
CA VAL A 22 -3.97 -7.93 4.68
C VAL A 22 -3.97 -9.37 4.16
N SER A 23 -2.85 -9.77 3.57
CA SER A 23 -2.56 -11.16 3.23
C SER A 23 -1.12 -11.50 3.63
N THR A 24 -0.79 -12.78 3.79
CA THR A 24 0.58 -13.22 4.04
C THR A 24 0.91 -14.33 3.06
N THR A 25 2.01 -14.19 2.32
CA THR A 25 2.37 -15.11 1.24
C THR A 25 3.88 -15.13 0.99
N GLN A 26 4.31 -16.05 0.13
CA GLN A 26 5.67 -16.12 -0.39
C GLN A 26 5.85 -15.12 -1.54
N VAL A 27 6.91 -14.32 -1.48
CA VAL A 27 7.32 -13.37 -2.53
C VAL A 27 8.68 -13.80 -3.05
N ALA A 28 8.81 -13.92 -4.37
CA ALA A 28 10.04 -14.36 -5.02
C ALA A 28 10.60 -13.28 -5.95
N ALA A 29 11.93 -13.14 -5.96
CA ALA A 29 12.69 -12.34 -6.91
C ALA A 29 13.95 -13.11 -7.32
N GLY A 30 14.12 -13.37 -8.61
CA GLY A 30 15.20 -14.23 -9.09
C GLY A 30 15.18 -15.61 -8.41
N ASN A 31 16.26 -15.95 -7.69
CA ASN A 31 16.41 -17.22 -6.97
C ASN A 31 16.16 -17.08 -5.45
N GLN A 32 15.66 -15.93 -4.99
CA GLN A 32 15.30 -15.66 -3.59
C GLN A 32 13.80 -15.85 -3.38
N ASN A 33 13.41 -16.30 -2.19
CA ASN A 33 12.02 -16.43 -1.78
C ASN A 33 11.87 -16.05 -0.30
N TRP A 34 10.93 -15.17 -0.01
CA TRP A 34 10.71 -14.62 1.32
C TRP A 34 9.22 -14.64 1.71
N PHE A 35 8.93 -15.18 2.89
CA PHE A 35 7.57 -15.16 3.43
C PHE A 35 7.31 -13.82 4.11
N THR A 36 6.35 -13.05 3.59
CA THR A 36 6.06 -11.70 4.08
C THR A 36 4.58 -11.38 4.04
N ARG A 37 4.21 -10.32 4.76
CA ARG A 37 2.87 -9.77 4.77
C ARG A 37 2.72 -8.74 3.65
N ILE A 38 1.62 -8.82 2.93
CA ILE A 38 1.22 -7.90 1.88
C ILE A 38 0.03 -7.09 2.40
N TYR A 39 0.12 -5.78 2.25
CA TYR A 39 -0.93 -4.81 2.55
C TYR A 39 -1.43 -4.23 1.22
N GLY A 40 -2.71 -4.44 0.93
CA GLY A 40 -3.42 -3.72 -0.11
C GLY A 40 -3.98 -2.44 0.49
N GLU A 41 -3.60 -1.30 -0.09
CA GLU A 41 -3.85 0.03 0.47
C GLU A 41 -4.20 1.03 -0.65
N SER A 42 -4.81 2.15 -0.27
CA SER A 42 -5.04 3.30 -1.14
C SER A 42 -3.79 4.17 -1.29
N ALA A 43 -3.78 5.08 -2.28
CA ALA A 43 -2.66 5.99 -2.50
C ALA A 43 -2.42 6.95 -1.31
N ASP A 44 -3.42 7.17 -0.46
CA ASP A 44 -3.34 8.07 0.70
C ASP A 44 -2.54 7.45 1.85
N TYR A 45 -2.22 6.15 1.80
CA TYR A 45 -1.65 5.41 2.93
C TYR A 45 -0.36 6.00 3.48
N PHE A 46 0.59 6.34 2.59
CA PHE A 46 1.89 6.86 3.01
C PHE A 46 1.77 8.25 3.64
N ASP A 47 0.82 9.06 3.18
CA ASP A 47 0.54 10.37 3.74
C ASP A 47 -0.11 10.25 5.12
N ILE A 48 -1.10 9.35 5.27
CA ILE A 48 -1.78 9.07 6.55
C ILE A 48 -0.78 8.55 7.60
N ARG A 49 0.13 7.66 7.20
CA ARG A 49 1.16 7.08 8.07
C ARG A 49 2.37 8.00 8.31
N GLN A 50 2.48 9.10 7.55
CA GLN A 50 3.66 9.97 7.51
C GLN A 50 4.94 9.18 7.24
N TRP A 51 4.87 8.27 6.26
CA TRP A 51 5.99 7.41 5.88
C TRP A 51 6.59 7.88 4.56
N PRO A 52 7.61 8.77 4.60
CA PRO A 52 8.33 9.14 3.40
C PRO A 52 9.06 7.92 2.84
N LEU A 53 9.06 7.77 1.52
CA LEU A 53 9.83 6.73 0.86
C LEU A 53 11.32 7.05 0.92
N ALA A 54 12.12 6.02 1.23
CA ALA A 54 13.57 6.13 1.22
C ALA A 54 14.13 6.19 -0.22
N ASP A 55 13.46 5.52 -1.17
CA ASP A 55 13.79 5.50 -2.59
C ASP A 55 12.53 5.21 -3.42
N GLY A 56 12.54 5.63 -4.69
CA GLY A 56 11.42 5.46 -5.61
C GLY A 56 10.27 6.46 -5.40
N VAL A 57 9.07 6.05 -5.81
CA VAL A 57 7.84 6.86 -5.77
C VAL A 57 6.67 6.03 -5.26
N PRO A 58 5.69 6.63 -4.55
CA PRO A 58 4.51 5.90 -4.11
C PRO A 58 3.63 5.55 -5.32
N PHE A 59 2.81 4.51 -5.17
CA PHE A 59 1.77 4.24 -6.15
C PHE A 59 0.70 5.33 -6.11
N THR A 60 0.18 5.68 -7.27
CA THR A 60 -0.75 6.78 -7.45
C THR A 60 -2.20 6.32 -7.38
N ALA A 61 -3.14 7.25 -7.23
CA ALA A 61 -4.56 6.94 -7.36
C ALA A 61 -4.92 6.36 -8.74
N GLN A 62 -4.17 6.68 -9.80
CA GLN A 62 -4.34 6.06 -11.11
C GLN A 62 -3.89 4.60 -11.09
N ASP A 63 -2.78 4.28 -10.43
CA ASP A 63 -2.32 2.90 -10.28
C ASP A 63 -3.35 2.03 -9.57
N VAL A 64 -3.95 2.56 -8.49
CA VAL A 64 -5.01 1.88 -7.73
C VAL A 64 -6.24 1.65 -8.61
N ARG A 65 -6.76 2.70 -9.28
CA ARG A 65 -7.95 2.59 -10.15
C ARG A 65 -7.74 1.63 -11.33
N SER A 66 -6.54 1.59 -11.88
CA SER A 66 -6.20 0.73 -13.01
C SER A 66 -5.73 -0.67 -12.59
N ALA A 67 -5.64 -0.96 -11.30
CA ALA A 67 -5.06 -2.18 -10.76
C ALA A 67 -3.66 -2.48 -11.36
N ASN A 68 -2.84 -1.44 -11.50
CA ASN A 68 -1.48 -1.57 -12.01
C ASN A 68 -0.65 -2.46 -11.08
N LYS A 69 0.21 -3.30 -11.66
CA LYS A 69 1.09 -4.21 -10.90
C LYS A 69 2.31 -3.46 -10.36
N VAL A 70 2.08 -2.61 -9.36
CA VAL A 70 3.10 -1.85 -8.66
C VAL A 70 3.07 -2.18 -7.17
N CYS A 71 4.20 -2.10 -6.50
CA CYS A 71 4.26 -2.26 -5.05
C CYS A 71 5.40 -1.43 -4.46
N VAL A 72 5.23 -1.06 -3.19
CA VAL A 72 6.31 -0.56 -2.34
C VAL A 72 6.72 -1.70 -1.42
N ILE A 73 8.03 -1.95 -1.31
CA ILE A 73 8.57 -2.98 -0.45
C ILE A 73 9.22 -2.36 0.79
N GLY A 74 8.97 -2.97 1.95
CA GLY A 74 9.64 -2.57 3.19
C GLY A 74 11.14 -2.93 3.15
N GLY A 75 11.97 -2.17 3.88
CA GLY A 75 13.43 -2.33 3.86
C GLY A 75 13.91 -3.75 4.21
N THR A 76 13.23 -4.45 5.13
CA THR A 76 13.53 -5.84 5.45
C THR A 76 13.31 -6.75 4.24
N THR A 77 12.15 -6.66 3.59
CA THR A 77 11.84 -7.45 2.39
C THR A 77 12.85 -7.15 1.29
N ALA A 78 13.19 -5.86 1.07
CA ALA A 78 14.18 -5.44 0.08
C ALA A 78 15.59 -6.05 0.31
N THR A 79 15.92 -6.40 1.56
CA THR A 79 17.20 -7.06 1.89
C THR A 79 17.14 -8.58 1.72
N GLN A 80 15.95 -9.18 1.83
CA GLN A 80 15.78 -10.64 1.82
C GLN A 80 15.50 -11.21 0.43
N ILE A 81 14.94 -10.40 -0.49
CA ILE A 81 14.64 -10.80 -1.87
C ILE A 81 15.79 -10.52 -2.85
#